data_AF-A0A9X3XFB0-F1
#
_entry.id   AF-A0A9X3XFB0-F1
#
_cell.length_a   1.000
_cell.length_b   1.000
_cell.length_c   1.000
_cell.angle_alpha   90.00
_cell.angle_beta   90.00
_cell.angle_gamma   90.00
#
_symmetry.space_group_name_H-M   'P 1'
#
loop_
_entity.id
_entity.type
_entity.pdbx_description
1 polymer ?
#
loop_
_entity_poly.entity_id
_entity_poly.type
_entity_poly.pdbx_seq_one_letter_code
_entity_poly.pdbx_strand_id
1 'polypeptide(L)'
;MGQRSAMALFSCILGLGVTGIACQGVVNVGGGSNEPPLPKADKIDLLLVVDNSRSMADKQEVLAKATEDLVQAIANPPCVDANGVVVSTPSTAVEPCPAGQVRRHVPVTDIHIGVISSSLGSRGGKLCPDVDSNNLTCAPNPNLTNNDKGHLLTRADACGVTPEVPTYENKGFLLWDPIGVLSPPSNAGELAQDLSDIIRGVGQIGCGYESQLESWYRFLADPEPYESISVVNFEATPQGVDVELLAQRRDFLRPDSMLVILTLTDENDCSIKETGLHYLVAEPETLPRPRSECATNPNDPCCKSCGQDPGDCPVDPTCFNESGGIARLSTDEDPVNLRCFDQKRRFGIDFLHPVDRYINALTQPTVTTRAGDVVPNPIFSDLDLSDTNETIRDPGLVFVAGIVGVPWQDIARDPSNLAAGYKNAEELAQNGGWSALLGNPATSTPPSNPYMIESVAQRTGVPAGNAKNGGDRTTHNEDLQYACTFPLVEPRDCSDEASSIPCDCFNDDNDSPLCAPNPNDGGARTLQVAAKAYPSPRTMSVIEGVGNQGVLTSICPSQLTDTSAPDYAYRPAIQALVERMASRL
;
A
#
# COMPACT_ATOMS: atom_id res chain seq x y z
N MET A 1 21.54 35.77 50.88
CA MET A 1 22.19 34.46 51.13
C MET A 1 21.44 33.43 50.31
N GLY A 2 21.94 32.79 49.26
CA GLY A 2 23.18 32.88 48.48
C GLY A 2 22.91 32.15 47.15
N GLN A 3 23.51 32.62 46.06
CA GLN A 3 23.47 32.00 44.74
C GLN A 3 24.07 30.60 44.77
N ARG A 4 23.52 29.66 43.98
CA ARG A 4 24.28 28.51 43.46
C ARG A 4 23.96 28.32 41.98
N SER A 5 24.95 28.65 41.16
CA SER A 5 25.06 28.33 39.74
C SER A 5 25.18 26.83 39.53
N ALA A 6 24.48 26.29 38.53
CA ALA A 6 24.75 24.97 37.98
C ALA A 6 25.77 25.12 36.84
N MET A 7 26.88 24.39 36.96
CA MET A 7 28.08 24.46 36.15
C MET A 7 27.94 23.42 35.02
N ALA A 8 28.03 23.87 33.76
CA ALA A 8 28.13 22.97 32.61
C ALA A 8 29.51 22.29 32.63
N LEU A 9 29.56 20.97 32.70
CA LEU A 9 30.79 20.21 32.51
C LEU A 9 31.07 20.06 31.01
N PHE A 10 32.07 20.81 30.53
CA PHE A 10 32.80 20.49 29.30
C PHE A 10 33.85 19.43 29.64
N SER A 11 33.77 18.26 29.00
CA SER A 11 34.86 17.29 29.00
C SER A 11 35.49 17.28 27.61
N CYS A 12 36.60 18.01 27.44
CA CYS A 12 37.47 17.89 26.28
C CYS A 12 38.47 16.75 26.53
N ILE A 13 38.38 15.68 25.76
CA ILE A 13 39.50 14.73 25.60
C ILE A 13 40.30 15.20 24.38
N LEU A 14 41.54 15.67 24.63
CA LEU A 14 42.52 15.91 23.57
C LEU A 14 43.02 14.56 23.04
N GLY A 15 42.48 14.17 21.88
CA GLY A 15 43.13 13.22 20.96
C GLY A 15 43.66 13.99 19.75
N LEU A 16 44.98 13.94 19.54
CA LEU A 16 45.64 14.46 18.35
C LEU A 16 45.19 13.68 17.11
N GLY A 17 44.63 14.36 16.11
CA GLY A 17 44.62 13.90 14.72
C GLY A 17 43.29 13.99 13.98
N VAL A 18 43.28 14.85 12.96
CA VAL A 18 42.33 14.96 11.82
C VAL A 18 40.99 15.64 12.12
N THR A 19 40.79 16.77 11.44
CA THR A 19 39.62 17.65 11.47
C THR A 19 38.43 17.06 10.73
N GLY A 20 37.35 16.79 11.45
CA GLY A 20 35.99 16.66 10.92
C GLY A 20 35.02 17.20 11.96
N ILE A 21 34.50 18.41 11.75
CA ILE A 21 33.49 19.01 12.63
C ILE A 21 32.13 18.48 12.14
N ALA A 22 31.64 17.42 12.76
CA ALA A 22 30.24 17.03 12.68
C ALA A 22 29.47 17.74 13.81
N CYS A 23 28.67 18.74 13.46
CA CYS A 23 27.71 19.35 14.38
C CYS A 23 26.56 18.35 14.60
N GLN A 24 26.68 17.46 15.59
CA GLN A 24 25.53 16.71 16.09
C GLN A 24 24.71 17.59 17.03
N GLY A 25 23.58 18.08 16.51
CA GLY A 25 22.51 18.67 17.30
C GLY A 25 21.19 18.10 16.81
N VAL A 26 20.84 16.89 17.27
CA VAL A 26 19.50 16.33 17.11
C VAL A 26 18.73 16.66 18.38
N VAL A 27 17.62 17.39 18.27
CA VAL A 27 16.72 17.65 19.40
C VAL A 27 15.86 16.41 19.59
N ASN A 28 16.05 15.73 20.71
CA ASN A 28 15.18 14.64 21.14
C ASN A 28 13.86 15.28 21.62
N VAL A 29 12.84 15.30 20.76
CA VAL A 29 11.48 15.69 21.17
C VAL A 29 10.83 14.48 21.84
N GLY A 30 11.25 14.22 23.08
CA GLY A 30 10.76 13.11 23.89
C GLY A 30 11.17 13.32 25.34
N GLY A 31 10.19 13.59 26.20
CA GLY A 31 10.39 13.74 27.64
C GLY A 31 11.01 12.47 28.24
N GLY A 32 11.90 12.66 29.22
CA GLY A 32 12.70 11.58 29.80
C GLY A 32 11.87 10.40 30.33
N SER A 33 11.93 9.29 29.60
CA SER A 33 11.67 7.94 30.09
C SER A 33 13.02 7.20 30.14
N ASN A 34 13.18 6.27 31.08
CA ASN A 34 14.32 5.32 31.14
C ASN A 34 14.26 4.28 30.00
N GLU A 35 13.81 4.67 28.81
CA GLU A 35 13.76 3.77 27.65
C GLU A 35 15.15 3.69 26.99
N PRO A 36 15.54 2.50 26.51
CA PRO A 36 16.76 2.35 25.73
C PRO A 36 16.73 3.28 24.50
N PRO A 37 17.89 3.75 24.03
CA PRO A 37 17.97 4.53 22.80
C PRO A 37 17.35 3.76 21.64
N LEU A 38 16.53 4.45 20.86
CA LEU A 38 15.89 3.88 19.70
C LEU A 38 16.93 3.55 18.62
N PRO A 39 16.76 2.47 17.84
CA PRO A 39 17.72 2.11 16.79
C PRO A 39 17.84 3.25 15.77
N LYS A 40 19.00 3.36 15.12
CA LYS A 40 19.28 4.41 14.15
C LYS A 40 19.80 3.79 12.85
N ALA A 41 19.47 4.41 11.72
CA ALA A 41 20.02 4.09 10.42
C ALA A 41 20.36 5.38 9.67
N ASP A 42 21.39 5.35 8.84
CA ASP A 42 21.80 6.42 7.93
C ASP A 42 21.54 6.10 6.46
N LYS A 43 20.95 4.92 6.19
CA LYS A 43 20.55 4.41 4.88
C LYS A 43 19.06 4.04 4.86
N ILE A 44 18.43 4.11 3.70
CA ILE A 44 17.03 3.71 3.51
C ILE A 44 16.88 2.77 2.33
N ASP A 45 16.13 1.68 2.51
CA ASP A 45 15.58 0.89 1.42
C ASP A 45 14.07 1.16 1.35
N LEU A 46 13.64 1.89 0.32
CA LEU A 46 12.26 2.29 0.10
C LEU A 46 11.63 1.42 -1.00
N LEU A 47 10.65 0.61 -0.63
CA LEU A 47 9.85 -0.19 -1.56
C LEU A 47 8.47 0.44 -1.73
N LEU A 48 8.14 0.84 -2.96
CA LEU A 48 6.80 1.27 -3.33
C LEU A 48 6.01 0.07 -3.84
N VAL A 49 4.83 -0.16 -3.27
CA VAL A 49 3.85 -1.13 -3.75
C VAL A 49 2.73 -0.34 -4.40
N VAL A 50 2.69 -0.33 -5.73
CA VAL A 50 1.74 0.49 -6.48
C VAL A 50 0.67 -0.43 -7.05
N ASP A 51 -0.57 -0.20 -6.63
CA ASP A 51 -1.70 -0.90 -7.19
C ASP A 51 -1.85 -0.59 -8.68
N ASN A 52 -2.04 -1.64 -9.48
CA ASN A 52 -2.21 -1.56 -10.92
C ASN A 52 -3.60 -2.02 -11.39
N SER A 53 -4.57 -2.04 -10.48
CA SER A 53 -5.97 -2.26 -10.80
C SER A 53 -6.58 -1.15 -11.64
N ARG A 54 -7.78 -1.40 -12.18
CA ARG A 54 -8.51 -0.41 -12.97
C ARG A 54 -8.86 0.79 -12.10
N SER A 55 -8.72 1.99 -12.66
CA SER A 55 -8.93 3.30 -12.01
C SER A 55 -7.75 3.85 -11.21
N MET A 56 -6.62 3.15 -11.14
CA MET A 56 -5.43 3.62 -10.43
C MET A 56 -4.67 4.77 -11.12
N ALA A 57 -4.86 4.99 -12.42
CA ALA A 57 -4.08 5.97 -13.19
C ALA A 57 -4.11 7.38 -12.58
N ASP A 58 -5.27 7.85 -12.13
CA ASP A 58 -5.39 9.19 -11.53
C ASP A 58 -4.61 9.28 -10.20
N LYS A 59 -4.57 8.21 -9.41
CA LYS A 59 -3.86 8.17 -8.11
C LYS A 59 -2.36 8.02 -8.29
N GLN A 60 -1.95 7.21 -9.27
CA GLN A 60 -0.55 7.11 -9.71
C GLN A 60 -0.03 8.47 -10.17
N GLU A 61 -0.82 9.23 -10.94
CA GLU A 61 -0.44 10.59 -11.36
C GLU A 61 -0.31 11.55 -10.15
N VAL A 62 -1.19 11.45 -9.16
CA VAL A 62 -1.07 12.26 -7.92
C VAL A 62 0.22 11.91 -7.15
N LEU A 63 0.59 10.63 -7.06
CA LEU A 63 1.86 10.23 -6.44
C LEU A 63 3.07 10.67 -7.29
N ALA A 64 2.99 10.51 -8.61
CA ALA A 64 4.02 10.91 -9.56
C ALA A 64 4.35 12.40 -9.48
N LYS A 65 3.35 13.25 -9.19
CA LYS A 65 3.51 14.69 -8.92
C LYS A 65 4.21 15.01 -7.59
N ALA A 66 4.29 14.04 -6.68
CA ALA A 66 4.86 14.20 -5.35
C ALA A 66 6.21 13.45 -5.18
N THR A 67 6.74 12.83 -6.25
CA THR A 67 8.02 12.09 -6.17
C THR A 67 9.20 13.00 -5.84
N GLU A 68 9.23 14.21 -6.40
CA GLU A 68 10.25 15.20 -6.06
C GLU A 68 10.15 15.59 -4.57
N ASP A 69 8.95 15.85 -4.05
CA ASP A 69 8.73 16.13 -2.64
C ASP A 69 9.18 14.96 -1.75
N LEU A 70 8.94 13.71 -2.17
CA LEU A 70 9.35 12.51 -1.44
C LEU A 70 10.87 12.40 -1.35
N VAL A 71 11.57 12.50 -2.49
CA VAL A 71 13.03 12.42 -2.54
C VAL A 71 13.63 13.59 -1.74
N GLN A 72 13.13 14.81 -1.92
CA GLN A 72 13.65 15.99 -1.21
C GLN A 72 13.39 15.93 0.29
N ALA A 73 12.23 15.45 0.74
CA ALA A 73 11.91 15.39 2.16
C ALA A 73 12.87 14.48 2.94
N ILE A 74 13.41 13.45 2.28
CA ILE A 74 14.39 12.51 2.84
C ILE A 74 15.84 12.99 2.62
N ALA A 75 16.15 13.50 1.43
CA ALA A 75 17.51 13.88 1.05
C ALA A 75 17.95 15.26 1.54
N ASN A 76 17.02 16.20 1.72
CA ASN A 76 17.27 17.57 2.16
C ASN A 76 16.18 18.05 3.14
N PRO A 77 16.13 17.49 4.36
CA PRO A 77 15.07 17.78 5.32
C PRO A 77 15.03 19.26 5.74
N PRO A 78 13.84 19.83 6.00
CA PRO A 78 13.72 21.21 6.46
C PRO A 78 14.35 21.42 7.84
N CYS A 79 14.65 22.68 8.15
CA CYS A 79 14.97 23.12 9.50
C CYS A 79 13.69 23.35 10.30
N VAL A 80 13.68 22.79 11.51
CA VAL A 80 12.59 22.89 12.48
C VAL A 80 13.03 23.59 13.75
N ASP A 81 12.10 24.26 14.42
CA ASP A 81 12.31 24.83 15.74
C ASP A 81 12.21 23.77 16.86
N ALA A 82 12.31 24.21 18.11
CA ALA A 82 12.21 23.32 19.28
C ALA A 82 10.83 22.64 19.44
N ASN A 83 9.79 23.12 18.76
CA ASN A 83 8.45 22.53 18.74
C ASN A 83 8.22 21.65 17.50
N GLY A 84 9.22 21.46 16.64
CA GLY A 84 9.11 20.68 15.41
C GLY A 84 8.46 21.43 14.23
N VAL A 85 8.21 22.74 14.38
CA VAL A 85 7.58 23.54 13.32
C VAL A 85 8.62 23.90 12.26
N VAL A 86 8.28 23.71 10.98
CA VAL A 86 9.14 24.07 9.85
C VAL A 86 9.33 25.59 9.80
N VAL A 87 10.59 26.03 9.78
CA VAL A 87 10.92 27.47 9.68
C VAL A 87 11.54 27.81 8.32
N SER A 88 12.40 26.94 7.80
CA SER A 88 13.06 27.13 6.50
C SER A 88 13.56 25.80 5.94
N THR A 89 13.66 25.69 4.61
CA THR A 89 14.35 24.59 3.95
C THR A 89 15.62 25.14 3.30
N PRO A 90 16.82 24.79 3.79
CA PRO A 90 18.07 25.19 3.15
C PRO A 90 18.18 24.66 1.72
N SER A 91 18.99 25.34 0.91
CA SER A 91 19.11 25.05 -0.53
C SER A 91 19.81 23.71 -0.83
N THR A 92 20.64 23.23 0.10
CA THR A 92 21.39 21.98 -0.04
C THR A 92 21.39 21.20 1.28
N ALA A 93 21.62 19.89 1.21
CA ALA A 93 21.70 19.00 2.37
C ALA A 93 22.81 19.39 3.37
N VAL A 94 23.91 19.97 2.88
CA VAL A 94 25.08 20.34 3.71
C VAL A 94 25.00 21.73 4.33
N GLU A 95 24.04 22.56 3.89
CA GLU A 95 23.86 23.90 4.43
C GLU A 95 23.36 23.83 5.89
N PRO A 96 23.96 24.56 6.85
CA PRO A 96 23.52 24.50 8.25
C PRO A 96 22.17 25.18 8.44
N CYS A 97 21.40 24.72 9.44
CA CYS A 97 20.20 25.41 9.85
C CYS A 97 20.50 26.77 10.50
N PRO A 98 19.57 27.74 10.39
CA PRO A 98 19.65 28.99 11.15
C PRO A 98 19.81 28.74 12.66
N ALA A 99 20.44 29.69 13.37
CA ALA A 99 20.69 29.54 14.80
C ALA A 99 19.39 29.30 15.61
N GLY A 100 19.42 28.31 16.49
CA GLY A 100 18.26 27.90 17.31
C GLY A 100 17.33 26.89 16.62
N GLN A 101 17.65 26.46 15.41
CA GLN A 101 16.93 25.44 14.65
C GLN A 101 17.83 24.24 14.39
N VAL A 102 17.21 23.10 14.09
CA VAL A 102 17.90 21.86 13.73
C VAL A 102 17.24 21.26 12.49
N ARG A 103 17.98 20.44 11.73
CA ARG A 103 17.37 19.66 10.66
C ARG A 103 16.35 18.69 11.28
N ARG A 104 15.22 18.50 10.61
CA ARG A 104 14.19 17.54 11.05
C ARG A 104 14.77 16.14 11.28
N HIS A 105 15.69 15.73 10.42
CA HIS A 105 16.54 14.57 10.60
C HIS A 105 17.87 14.79 9.86
N VAL A 106 18.83 13.86 10.02
CA VAL A 106 20.06 13.91 9.23
C VAL A 106 19.71 13.71 7.75
N PRO A 107 20.23 14.54 6.82
CA PRO A 107 20.06 14.32 5.39
C PRO A 107 20.57 12.93 4.99
N VAL A 108 19.73 12.15 4.33
CA VAL A 108 20.09 10.80 3.89
C VAL A 108 20.70 10.87 2.50
N THR A 109 21.87 10.27 2.34
CA THR A 109 22.64 10.29 1.09
C THR A 109 22.83 8.91 0.49
N ASP A 110 22.11 7.91 0.98
CA ASP A 110 22.21 6.53 0.51
C ASP A 110 20.84 5.83 0.58
N ILE A 111 20.12 5.83 -0.55
CA ILE A 111 18.75 5.28 -0.65
C ILE A 111 18.63 4.33 -1.84
N HIS A 112 18.12 3.12 -1.59
CA HIS A 112 17.61 2.24 -2.64
C HIS A 112 16.11 2.46 -2.79
N ILE A 113 15.61 2.65 -4.02
CA ILE A 113 14.19 2.84 -4.30
C ILE A 113 13.71 1.80 -5.30
N GLY A 114 12.89 0.86 -4.84
CA GLY A 114 12.27 -0.18 -5.67
C GLY A 114 10.78 0.07 -5.83
N VAL A 115 10.22 -0.36 -6.96
CA VAL A 115 8.77 -0.33 -7.21
C VAL A 115 8.31 -1.72 -7.61
N ILE A 116 7.23 -2.20 -7.01
CA ILE A 116 6.52 -3.43 -7.40
C ILE A 116 5.04 -3.13 -7.56
N SER A 117 4.29 -4.01 -8.24
CA SER A 117 2.82 -3.88 -8.34
C SER A 117 2.06 -4.79 -7.37
N SER A 118 0.74 -4.57 -7.26
CA SER A 118 -0.20 -5.47 -6.58
C SER A 118 -0.49 -6.76 -7.37
N SER A 119 0.00 -6.90 -8.61
CA SER A 119 -0.39 -8.01 -9.50
C SER A 119 0.47 -9.27 -9.34
N LEU A 120 -0.17 -10.35 -8.90
CA LEU A 120 0.42 -11.68 -8.74
C LEU A 120 -0.36 -12.79 -9.47
N GLY A 121 -1.17 -12.41 -10.45
CA GLY A 121 -1.96 -13.30 -11.29
C GLY A 121 -3.13 -13.97 -10.56
N SER A 122 -3.76 -14.91 -11.25
CA SER A 122 -4.96 -15.64 -10.81
C SER A 122 -4.68 -16.77 -9.80
N ARG A 123 -3.45 -16.93 -9.32
CA ARG A 123 -3.00 -18.03 -8.45
C ARG A 123 -3.33 -19.44 -8.99
N GLY A 124 -3.35 -19.59 -10.31
CA GLY A 124 -3.72 -20.83 -11.00
C GLY A 124 -5.14 -20.83 -11.61
N GLY A 125 -5.96 -19.81 -11.33
CA GLY A 125 -7.26 -19.59 -11.98
C GLY A 125 -7.13 -19.05 -13.42
N LYS A 126 -8.26 -18.68 -14.03
CA LYS A 126 -8.31 -18.31 -15.47
C LYS A 126 -8.60 -16.84 -15.75
N LEU A 127 -9.03 -16.07 -14.76
CA LEU A 127 -9.53 -14.70 -14.98
C LEU A 127 -8.43 -13.64 -15.20
N CYS A 128 -7.21 -13.91 -14.74
CA CYS A 128 -6.03 -13.07 -14.96
C CYS A 128 -4.90 -13.92 -15.55
N PRO A 129 -4.90 -14.21 -16.86
CA PRO A 129 -3.78 -14.93 -17.47
C PRO A 129 -2.51 -14.08 -17.38
N ASP A 130 -1.36 -14.71 -17.14
CA ASP A 130 -0.05 -14.04 -17.07
C ASP A 130 0.25 -13.23 -18.34
N VAL A 131 -0.25 -13.69 -19.50
CA VAL A 131 -0.17 -13.00 -20.79
C VAL A 131 -1.58 -12.88 -21.37
N ASP A 132 -2.09 -11.65 -21.47
CA ASP A 132 -3.36 -11.35 -22.10
C ASP A 132 -3.15 -10.72 -23.49
N SER A 133 -3.23 -11.57 -24.53
CA SER A 133 -3.11 -11.15 -25.93
C SER A 133 -4.35 -10.45 -26.49
N ASN A 134 -5.46 -10.42 -25.74
CA ASN A 134 -6.73 -9.85 -26.18
C ASN A 134 -7.03 -8.50 -25.51
N ASN A 135 -6.08 -7.98 -24.71
CA ASN A 135 -6.22 -6.70 -24.05
C ASN A 135 -6.26 -5.56 -25.09
N LEU A 136 -7.38 -4.84 -25.15
CA LEU A 136 -7.56 -3.74 -26.10
C LEU A 136 -6.69 -2.52 -25.80
N THR A 137 -6.28 -2.32 -24.54
CA THR A 137 -5.45 -1.18 -24.13
C THR A 137 -4.02 -1.30 -24.68
N CYS A 138 -3.45 -2.51 -24.70
CA CYS A 138 -2.10 -2.72 -25.21
C CYS A 138 -2.03 -3.13 -26.69
N ALA A 139 -3.17 -3.34 -27.35
CA ALA A 139 -3.19 -3.78 -28.75
C ALA A 139 -2.30 -2.89 -29.65
N PRO A 140 -1.44 -3.48 -30.51
CA PRO A 140 -1.35 -4.91 -30.84
C PRO A 140 -0.46 -5.75 -29.92
N ASN A 141 0.15 -5.17 -28.88
CA ASN A 141 0.98 -5.89 -27.92
C ASN A 141 0.13 -6.65 -26.89
N PRO A 142 0.61 -7.78 -26.36
CA PRO A 142 -0.05 -8.42 -25.23
C PRO A 142 0.12 -7.59 -23.95
N ASN A 143 -0.86 -7.65 -23.05
CA ASN A 143 -0.70 -7.19 -21.68
C ASN A 143 0.03 -8.27 -20.85
N LEU A 144 1.11 -7.87 -20.18
CA LEU A 144 1.96 -8.72 -19.34
C LEU A 144 1.86 -8.38 -17.84
N THR A 145 1.02 -7.41 -17.47
CA THR A 145 1.02 -6.82 -16.12
C THR A 145 0.07 -7.52 -15.14
N ASN A 146 -0.64 -8.57 -15.58
CA ASN A 146 -1.52 -9.36 -14.71
C ASN A 146 -0.75 -10.15 -13.64
N ASN A 147 0.54 -10.44 -13.87
CA ASN A 147 1.38 -11.17 -12.95
C ASN A 147 2.82 -10.68 -13.02
N ASP A 148 3.12 -9.64 -12.24
CA ASP A 148 4.47 -9.08 -12.12
C ASP A 148 5.35 -9.87 -11.14
N LYS A 149 4.82 -10.95 -10.54
CA LYS A 149 5.52 -11.89 -9.65
C LYS A 149 6.20 -11.25 -8.43
N GLY A 150 5.88 -10.00 -8.09
CA GLY A 150 6.57 -9.24 -7.05
C GLY A 150 8.02 -8.91 -7.43
N HIS A 151 8.37 -8.95 -8.72
CA HIS A 151 9.67 -8.48 -9.22
C HIS A 151 9.71 -6.96 -9.24
N LEU A 152 10.91 -6.39 -9.06
CA LEU A 152 11.14 -4.97 -9.24
C LEU A 152 10.79 -4.54 -10.67
N LEU A 153 10.06 -3.44 -10.79
CA LEU A 153 9.58 -2.89 -12.05
C LEU A 153 10.49 -1.77 -12.55
N THR A 154 10.79 -1.83 -13.85
CA THR A 154 11.59 -0.83 -14.58
C THR A 154 10.82 -0.20 -15.74
N ARG A 155 9.62 -0.69 -16.06
CA ARG A 155 8.84 -0.23 -17.21
C ARG A 155 8.35 1.21 -17.03
N ALA A 156 8.35 1.99 -18.12
CA ALA A 156 7.78 3.33 -18.17
C ALA A 156 6.30 3.36 -18.65
N ASP A 157 5.81 2.25 -19.21
CA ASP A 157 4.39 2.01 -19.51
C ASP A 157 4.03 0.53 -19.39
N ALA A 158 2.75 0.26 -19.14
CA ALA A 158 2.23 -1.09 -18.94
C ALA A 158 2.25 -1.99 -20.18
N CYS A 159 2.37 -1.40 -21.38
CA CYS A 159 2.26 -2.11 -22.65
C CYS A 159 3.64 -2.37 -23.31
N GLY A 160 4.73 -2.00 -22.63
CA GLY A 160 6.11 -2.21 -23.08
C GLY A 160 6.46 -1.49 -24.38
N VAL A 161 5.80 -0.36 -24.67
CA VAL A 161 6.04 0.41 -25.90
C VAL A 161 7.21 1.38 -25.74
N THR A 162 7.35 1.93 -24.53
CA THR A 162 8.39 2.84 -24.10
C THR A 162 9.56 2.03 -23.56
N PRO A 163 10.81 2.43 -23.87
CA PRO A 163 11.97 1.81 -23.25
C PRO A 163 11.87 1.82 -21.72
N GLU A 164 12.42 0.77 -21.10
CA GLU A 164 12.53 0.70 -19.64
C GLU A 164 13.38 1.84 -19.10
N VAL A 165 13.03 2.28 -17.90
CA VAL A 165 13.78 3.25 -17.11
C VAL A 165 15.10 2.61 -16.68
N PRO A 166 16.26 3.23 -16.98
CA PRO A 166 17.54 2.73 -16.52
C PRO A 166 17.60 2.65 -15.00
N THR A 167 18.13 1.53 -14.47
CA THR A 167 18.28 1.32 -13.02
C THR A 167 19.73 1.17 -12.63
N TYR A 168 20.02 1.29 -11.32
CA TYR A 168 21.39 1.19 -10.82
C TYR A 168 22.00 -0.17 -11.18
N GLU A 169 23.04 -0.16 -12.01
CA GLU A 169 23.71 -1.37 -12.52
C GLU A 169 22.76 -2.41 -13.17
N ASN A 170 21.59 -1.98 -13.66
CA ASN A 170 20.51 -2.85 -14.13
C ASN A 170 19.96 -3.83 -13.07
N LYS A 171 20.02 -3.46 -11.79
CA LYS A 171 19.54 -4.28 -10.66
C LYS A 171 18.04 -4.11 -10.36
N GLY A 172 17.33 -3.28 -11.12
CA GLY A 172 15.88 -3.09 -11.00
C GLY A 172 15.44 -2.03 -9.99
N PHE A 173 16.36 -1.39 -9.25
CA PHE A 173 16.04 -0.29 -8.34
C PHE A 173 16.83 0.98 -8.67
N LEU A 174 16.29 2.13 -8.27
CA LEU A 174 16.94 3.43 -8.39
C LEU A 174 17.83 3.70 -7.16
N LEU A 175 18.95 4.40 -7.37
CA LEU A 175 19.90 4.75 -6.32
C LEU A 175 19.91 6.27 -6.10
N TRP A 176 19.84 6.67 -4.83
CA TRP A 176 20.23 8.01 -4.38
C TRP A 176 21.58 7.95 -3.67
N ASP A 177 22.64 8.37 -4.38
CA ASP A 177 23.97 8.62 -3.83
C ASP A 177 24.54 9.92 -4.42
N PRO A 178 24.22 11.09 -3.85
CA PRO A 178 24.70 12.37 -4.35
C PRO A 178 26.19 12.61 -4.04
N ILE A 179 26.80 11.81 -3.16
CA ILE A 179 28.21 11.95 -2.76
C ILE A 179 29.10 11.21 -3.77
N GLY A 180 28.58 10.18 -4.43
CA GLY A 180 29.32 9.39 -5.41
C GLY A 180 30.28 8.40 -4.76
N VAL A 181 29.86 7.79 -3.65
CA VAL A 181 30.55 6.63 -3.07
C VAL A 181 30.45 5.45 -4.05
N LEU A 182 29.27 5.27 -4.63
CA LEU A 182 28.96 4.45 -5.79
C LEU A 182 28.95 5.33 -7.05
N SER A 183 29.00 4.70 -8.23
CA SER A 183 29.09 5.41 -9.51
C SER A 183 27.96 5.00 -10.46
N PRO A 184 27.36 5.96 -11.19
CA PRO A 184 27.58 7.42 -11.13
C PRO A 184 26.89 8.07 -9.91
N PRO A 185 27.32 9.27 -9.48
CA PRO A 185 26.58 10.04 -8.48
C PRO A 185 25.16 10.38 -8.97
N SER A 186 24.18 10.36 -8.07
CA SER A 186 22.78 10.59 -8.40
C SER A 186 22.43 12.08 -8.54
N ASN A 187 21.55 12.38 -9.49
CA ASN A 187 20.90 13.69 -9.62
C ASN A 187 19.47 13.62 -9.09
N ALA A 188 19.06 14.57 -8.25
CA ALA A 188 17.74 14.51 -7.60
C ALA A 188 16.58 14.68 -8.59
N GLY A 189 16.75 15.53 -9.61
CA GLY A 189 15.72 15.75 -10.64
C GLY A 189 15.57 14.54 -11.56
N GLU A 190 16.69 13.93 -11.98
CA GLU A 190 16.68 12.69 -12.76
C GLU A 190 16.06 11.54 -11.96
N LEU A 191 16.48 11.35 -10.71
CA LEU A 191 15.91 10.33 -9.82
C LEU A 191 14.40 10.50 -9.62
N ALA A 192 13.94 11.74 -9.39
CA ALA A 192 12.52 12.02 -9.20
C ALA A 192 11.72 11.75 -10.47
N GLN A 193 12.28 12.06 -11.66
CA GLN A 193 11.67 11.78 -12.95
C GLN A 193 11.60 10.27 -13.22
N ASP A 194 12.71 9.55 -13.05
CA ASP A 194 12.79 8.09 -13.23
C ASP A 194 11.78 7.37 -12.33
N LEU A 195 11.68 7.78 -11.05
CA LEU A 195 10.68 7.24 -10.13
C LEU A 195 9.24 7.57 -10.59
N SER A 196 9.01 8.80 -11.07
CA SER A 196 7.72 9.24 -11.62
C SER A 196 7.31 8.36 -12.81
N ASP A 197 8.26 8.04 -13.69
CA ASP A 197 8.03 7.24 -14.89
C ASP A 197 7.76 5.78 -14.55
N ILE A 198 8.48 5.19 -13.59
CA ILE A 198 8.17 3.82 -13.11
C ILE A 198 6.79 3.76 -12.46
N ILE A 199 6.41 4.75 -11.63
CA ILE A 199 5.08 4.79 -10.98
C ILE A 199 3.95 4.84 -12.02
N ARG A 200 4.10 5.66 -13.07
CA ARG A 200 3.13 5.67 -14.19
C ARG A 200 3.19 4.39 -15.01
N GLY A 201 4.38 3.82 -15.14
CA GLY A 201 4.64 2.58 -15.87
C GLY A 201 4.04 1.34 -15.25
N VAL A 202 3.78 1.36 -13.93
CA VAL A 202 3.01 0.31 -13.24
C VAL A 202 1.68 0.05 -13.95
N GLY A 203 0.99 1.13 -14.37
CA GLY A 203 -0.25 1.08 -15.16
C GLY A 203 -1.50 0.72 -14.36
N GLN A 204 -2.63 0.59 -15.06
CA GLN A 204 -3.96 0.30 -14.45
C GLN A 204 -4.69 -0.87 -15.13
N ILE A 205 -3.93 -1.78 -15.71
CA ILE A 205 -4.44 -2.93 -16.49
C ILE A 205 -3.93 -4.26 -15.91
N GLY A 206 -3.57 -4.26 -14.63
CA GLY A 206 -3.18 -5.46 -13.90
C GLY A 206 -4.36 -6.39 -13.64
N CYS A 207 -4.07 -7.42 -12.87
CA CYS A 207 -5.08 -8.37 -12.44
C CYS A 207 -6.03 -7.72 -11.42
N GLY A 208 -7.34 -7.93 -11.61
CA GLY A 208 -8.41 -7.46 -10.71
C GLY A 208 -8.48 -8.21 -9.36
N TYR A 209 -7.36 -8.78 -8.90
CA TYR A 209 -7.22 -9.49 -7.63
C TYR A 209 -5.96 -8.98 -6.94
N GLU A 210 -6.09 -7.77 -6.41
CA GLU A 210 -5.01 -6.91 -5.94
C GLU A 210 -4.37 -7.52 -4.71
N SER A 211 -3.12 -7.91 -4.81
CA SER A 211 -2.41 -8.66 -3.77
C SER A 211 -1.32 -7.82 -3.11
N GLN A 212 -1.56 -6.53 -2.83
CA GLN A 212 -0.52 -5.63 -2.30
C GLN A 212 0.22 -6.20 -1.09
N LEU A 213 -0.46 -6.87 -0.15
CA LEU A 213 0.19 -7.44 1.03
C LEU A 213 1.09 -8.62 0.67
N GLU A 214 0.60 -9.54 -0.17
CA GLU A 214 1.41 -10.68 -0.63
C GLU A 214 2.52 -10.25 -1.58
N SER A 215 2.36 -9.18 -2.37
CA SER A 215 3.39 -8.66 -3.28
C SER A 215 4.64 -8.25 -2.55
N TRP A 216 4.54 -7.39 -1.53
CA TRP A 216 5.73 -7.02 -0.76
C TRP A 216 6.21 -8.16 0.14
N TYR A 217 5.30 -8.99 0.68
CA TYR A 217 5.72 -10.16 1.47
C TYR A 217 6.55 -11.10 0.62
N ARG A 218 6.10 -11.40 -0.59
CA ARG A 218 6.80 -12.23 -1.57
C ARG A 218 8.13 -11.62 -1.96
N PHE A 219 8.22 -10.30 -2.15
CA PHE A 219 9.48 -9.65 -2.48
C PHE A 219 10.45 -9.54 -1.31
N LEU A 220 9.99 -9.34 -0.07
CA LEU A 220 10.86 -9.00 1.07
C LEU A 220 11.07 -10.14 2.07
N ALA A 221 10.06 -10.98 2.31
CA ALA A 221 10.01 -11.86 3.48
C ALA A 221 9.84 -13.34 3.13
N ASP A 222 9.24 -13.70 1.99
CA ASP A 222 9.04 -15.11 1.62
C ASP A 222 10.40 -15.80 1.43
N PRO A 223 10.78 -16.81 2.24
CA PRO A 223 12.07 -17.47 2.13
C PRO A 223 12.20 -18.33 0.87
N GLU A 224 11.08 -18.74 0.28
CA GLU A 224 11.03 -19.52 -0.93
C GLU A 224 9.88 -19.02 -1.81
N PRO A 225 10.01 -17.87 -2.50
CA PRO A 225 9.00 -17.41 -3.44
C PRO A 225 8.87 -18.42 -4.59
N TYR A 226 7.65 -18.79 -4.97
CA TYR A 226 7.42 -19.80 -6.02
C TYR A 226 7.71 -19.28 -7.42
N GLU A 227 8.25 -20.10 -8.32
CA GLU A 227 8.49 -19.69 -9.71
C GLU A 227 7.19 -19.66 -10.53
N SER A 228 6.31 -20.63 -10.30
CA SER A 228 5.00 -20.74 -10.95
C SER A 228 4.00 -21.46 -10.03
N ILE A 229 2.72 -21.45 -10.42
CA ILE A 229 1.66 -22.24 -9.78
C ILE A 229 1.03 -23.13 -10.84
N SER A 230 0.83 -24.41 -10.51
CA SER A 230 0.08 -25.35 -11.36
C SER A 230 -1.14 -25.86 -10.60
N VAL A 231 -2.24 -26.11 -11.33
CA VAL A 231 -3.42 -26.77 -10.77
C VAL A 231 -3.40 -28.24 -11.18
N VAL A 232 -3.18 -29.13 -10.21
CA VAL A 232 -3.13 -30.58 -10.42
C VAL A 232 -4.22 -31.23 -9.57
N ASN A 233 -5.06 -32.07 -10.16
CA ASN A 233 -6.19 -32.70 -9.45
C ASN A 233 -7.09 -31.69 -8.71
N PHE A 234 -7.33 -30.53 -9.33
CA PHE A 234 -8.10 -29.41 -8.75
C PHE A 234 -7.46 -28.74 -7.54
N GLU A 235 -6.15 -28.90 -7.30
CA GLU A 235 -5.43 -28.18 -6.25
C GLU A 235 -4.31 -27.34 -6.84
N ALA A 236 -4.33 -26.04 -6.55
CA ALA A 236 -3.21 -25.15 -6.81
C ALA A 236 -2.00 -25.61 -5.98
N THR A 237 -0.86 -25.75 -6.63
CA THR A 237 0.40 -26.17 -6.01
C THR A 237 1.54 -25.29 -6.52
N PRO A 238 2.20 -24.51 -5.65
CA PRO A 238 3.38 -23.73 -6.00
C PRO A 238 4.53 -24.64 -6.48
N GLN A 239 5.21 -24.23 -7.55
CA GLN A 239 6.30 -24.96 -8.18
C GLN A 239 7.58 -24.13 -8.16
N GLY A 240 8.72 -24.78 -7.98
CA GLY A 240 10.04 -24.15 -8.07
C GLY A 240 10.29 -23.05 -7.03
N VAL A 241 11.41 -22.35 -7.22
CA VAL A 241 11.80 -21.16 -6.45
C VAL A 241 12.20 -20.07 -7.44
N ASP A 242 11.66 -18.87 -7.24
CA ASP A 242 11.93 -17.68 -8.03
C ASP A 242 13.31 -17.11 -7.67
N VAL A 243 14.34 -17.64 -8.31
CA VAL A 243 15.74 -17.25 -8.05
C VAL A 243 16.06 -15.83 -8.50
N GLU A 244 15.32 -15.29 -9.46
CA GLU A 244 15.47 -13.91 -9.93
C GLU A 244 14.98 -12.93 -8.87
N LEU A 245 13.79 -13.18 -8.29
CA LEU A 245 13.29 -12.40 -7.16
C LEU A 245 14.27 -12.43 -5.98
N LEU A 246 14.81 -13.60 -5.64
CA LEU A 246 15.76 -13.72 -4.54
C LEU A 246 17.06 -12.94 -4.80
N ALA A 247 17.54 -12.91 -6.05
CA ALA A 247 18.69 -12.10 -6.43
C ALA A 247 18.39 -10.60 -6.33
N GLN A 248 17.25 -10.14 -6.86
CA GLN A 248 16.80 -8.75 -6.74
C GLN A 248 16.68 -8.32 -5.27
N ARG A 249 16.08 -9.17 -4.42
CA ARG A 249 15.94 -8.90 -2.99
C ARG A 249 17.30 -8.73 -2.31
N ARG A 250 18.24 -9.64 -2.56
CA ARG A 250 19.60 -9.56 -1.98
C ARG A 250 20.29 -8.26 -2.40
N ASP A 251 20.19 -7.90 -3.68
CA ASP A 251 20.86 -6.71 -4.21
C ASP A 251 20.20 -5.41 -3.70
N PHE A 252 18.89 -5.43 -3.42
CA PHE A 252 18.12 -4.29 -2.93
C PHE A 252 18.20 -4.11 -1.40
N LEU A 253 18.06 -5.18 -0.61
CA LEU A 253 17.80 -5.10 0.82
C LEU A 253 19.09 -5.19 1.65
N ARG A 254 19.42 -4.11 2.36
CA ARG A 254 20.67 -3.99 3.14
C ARG A 254 20.43 -4.12 4.64
N PRO A 255 21.12 -4.99 5.37
CA PRO A 255 20.78 -5.28 6.76
C PRO A 255 20.97 -4.10 7.74
N ASP A 256 21.75 -3.07 7.38
CA ASP A 256 21.97 -1.87 8.18
C ASP A 256 21.09 -0.66 7.78
N SER A 257 20.14 -0.85 6.84
CA SER A 257 19.22 0.19 6.40
C SER A 257 17.91 0.23 7.19
N MET A 258 17.28 1.40 7.20
CA MET A 258 15.84 1.49 7.47
C MET A 258 15.06 0.97 6.28
N LEU A 259 14.18 -0.01 6.50
CA LEU A 259 13.25 -0.50 5.48
C LEU A 259 11.95 0.29 5.55
N VAL A 260 11.50 0.84 4.42
CA VAL A 260 10.22 1.54 4.31
C VAL A 260 9.39 0.90 3.20
N ILE A 261 8.18 0.48 3.53
CA ILE A 261 7.21 -0.07 2.57
C ILE A 261 6.09 0.96 2.41
N LEU A 262 5.95 1.55 1.22
CA LEU A 262 4.91 2.53 0.90
C LEU A 262 3.91 1.92 -0.10
N THR A 263 2.70 1.64 0.36
CA THR A 263 1.62 1.09 -0.47
C THR A 263 0.68 2.17 -0.96
N LEU A 264 0.40 2.22 -2.26
CA LEU A 264 -0.64 3.04 -2.88
C LEU A 264 -1.71 2.10 -3.46
N THR A 265 -2.92 2.11 -2.91
CA THR A 265 -4.05 1.29 -3.41
C THR A 265 -5.37 2.00 -3.14
N ASP A 266 -6.29 1.94 -4.10
CA ASP A 266 -7.63 2.49 -3.94
C ASP A 266 -8.66 1.44 -3.51
N GLU A 267 -8.24 0.23 -3.15
CA GLU A 267 -9.12 -0.85 -2.72
C GLU A 267 -8.53 -1.76 -1.64
N ASN A 268 -9.25 -2.84 -1.33
CA ASN A 268 -8.89 -3.77 -0.28
C ASN A 268 -7.94 -4.87 -0.80
N ASP A 269 -7.18 -5.49 0.11
CA ASP A 269 -6.24 -6.54 -0.26
C ASP A 269 -6.93 -7.87 -0.53
N CYS A 270 -6.67 -8.43 -1.70
CA CYS A 270 -7.04 -9.76 -2.14
C CYS A 270 -5.83 -10.68 -2.27
N SER A 271 -5.00 -10.76 -1.22
CA SER A 271 -3.87 -11.68 -1.16
C SER A 271 -4.30 -13.15 -1.02
N ILE A 272 -4.73 -13.72 -2.15
CA ILE A 272 -5.22 -15.10 -2.30
C ILE A 272 -4.09 -16.09 -1.99
N LYS A 273 -4.41 -17.12 -1.19
CA LYS A 273 -3.51 -18.24 -0.92
C LYS A 273 -3.18 -19.00 -2.20
N GLU A 274 -1.92 -19.35 -2.36
CA GLU A 274 -1.35 -19.98 -3.55
C GLU A 274 -1.51 -21.52 -3.60
N THR A 275 -2.28 -22.11 -2.68
CA THR A 275 -2.42 -23.57 -2.51
C THR A 275 -3.86 -24.04 -2.50
N GLY A 276 -4.10 -25.34 -2.78
CA GLY A 276 -5.39 -25.99 -2.58
C GLY A 276 -6.48 -25.42 -3.48
N LEU A 277 -7.68 -25.23 -2.94
CA LEU A 277 -8.86 -24.74 -3.68
C LEU A 277 -8.93 -23.21 -3.77
N HIS A 278 -7.93 -22.48 -3.28
CA HIS A 278 -8.09 -21.03 -3.12
C HIS A 278 -8.09 -20.26 -4.47
N TYR A 279 -7.50 -20.84 -5.52
CA TYR A 279 -7.52 -20.30 -6.88
C TYR A 279 -8.95 -20.20 -7.47
N LEU A 280 -9.93 -20.92 -6.91
CA LEU A 280 -11.33 -20.88 -7.38
C LEU A 280 -11.95 -19.48 -7.31
N VAL A 281 -11.45 -18.62 -6.42
CA VAL A 281 -11.87 -17.22 -6.36
C VAL A 281 -11.62 -16.49 -7.69
N ALA A 282 -10.61 -16.92 -8.45
CA ALA A 282 -10.21 -16.38 -9.75
C ALA A 282 -10.60 -17.29 -10.95
N GLU A 283 -11.64 -18.11 -10.79
CA GLU A 283 -12.26 -18.90 -11.87
C GLU A 283 -13.57 -18.24 -12.39
N PRO A 284 -13.93 -18.37 -13.67
CA PRO A 284 -15.14 -17.74 -14.20
C PRO A 284 -16.45 -18.41 -13.72
N GLU A 285 -16.41 -19.66 -13.26
CA GLU A 285 -17.60 -20.37 -12.78
C GLU A 285 -18.05 -19.88 -11.40
N THR A 286 -19.37 -19.82 -11.16
CA THR A 286 -19.91 -19.38 -9.86
C THR A 286 -19.58 -20.34 -8.73
N LEU A 287 -19.28 -19.86 -7.53
CA LEU A 287 -18.89 -20.71 -6.41
C LEU A 287 -20.08 -21.47 -5.78
N PRO A 288 -19.84 -22.61 -5.10
CA PRO A 288 -20.85 -23.24 -4.27
C PRO A 288 -21.38 -22.29 -3.21
N ARG A 289 -22.67 -22.44 -2.84
CA ARG A 289 -23.27 -21.60 -1.79
C ARG A 289 -22.55 -21.78 -0.45
N PRO A 290 -22.54 -20.76 0.41
CA PRO A 290 -22.14 -20.93 1.81
C PRO A 290 -23.24 -21.66 2.57
N ARG A 291 -22.86 -22.33 3.67
CA ARG A 291 -23.83 -22.84 4.64
C ARG A 291 -24.54 -21.69 5.35
N SER A 292 -25.79 -21.89 5.74
CA SER A 292 -26.67 -20.91 6.37
C SER A 292 -26.10 -20.29 7.66
N GLU A 293 -25.25 -21.02 8.39
CA GLU A 293 -24.53 -20.51 9.56
C GLU A 293 -23.66 -19.28 9.21
N CYS A 294 -23.08 -19.24 8.00
CA CYS A 294 -22.25 -18.12 7.53
C CYS A 294 -23.00 -16.78 7.50
N ALA A 295 -24.29 -16.79 7.17
CA ALA A 295 -25.08 -15.56 7.13
C ALA A 295 -25.22 -14.93 8.53
N THR A 296 -25.24 -15.77 9.58
CA THR A 296 -25.38 -15.31 10.97
C THR A 296 -24.02 -14.97 11.57
N ASN A 297 -23.07 -15.91 11.51
CA ASN A 297 -21.75 -15.78 12.13
C ASN A 297 -20.66 -16.39 11.21
N PRO A 298 -19.84 -15.57 10.53
CA PRO A 298 -18.78 -16.05 9.65
C PRO A 298 -17.63 -16.71 10.42
N ASN A 299 -17.55 -16.49 11.74
CA ASN A 299 -16.58 -17.13 12.62
C ASN A 299 -17.10 -18.46 13.20
N ASP A 300 -18.32 -18.88 12.84
CA ASP A 300 -18.86 -20.18 13.27
C ASP A 300 -18.03 -21.32 12.64
N PRO A 301 -17.62 -22.35 13.39
CA PRO A 301 -16.93 -23.53 12.84
C PRO A 301 -17.71 -24.22 11.71
N CYS A 302 -19.03 -24.04 11.68
CA CYS A 302 -19.94 -24.53 10.67
C CYS A 302 -20.16 -23.55 9.50
N CYS A 303 -19.60 -22.35 9.54
CA CYS A 303 -19.50 -21.51 8.35
C CYS A 303 -18.46 -22.08 7.37
N LYS A 304 -18.95 -22.91 6.46
CA LYS A 304 -18.19 -23.61 5.42
C LYS A 304 -18.88 -23.46 4.07
N SER A 305 -18.15 -23.67 2.98
CA SER A 305 -18.77 -23.82 1.67
C SER A 305 -19.58 -25.11 1.63
N CYS A 306 -20.73 -25.10 0.95
CA CYS A 306 -21.49 -26.30 0.65
C CYS A 306 -20.71 -27.28 -0.26
N GLY A 307 -19.64 -26.81 -0.93
CA GLY A 307 -18.73 -27.66 -1.69
C GLY A 307 -17.67 -28.38 -0.84
N GLN A 308 -17.57 -28.12 0.46
CA GLN A 308 -16.60 -28.72 1.37
C GLN A 308 -17.26 -29.79 2.26
N ASP A 309 -16.44 -30.70 2.81
CA ASP A 309 -16.90 -31.66 3.82
C ASP A 309 -17.44 -30.91 5.06
N PRO A 310 -18.74 -31.08 5.41
CA PRO A 310 -19.31 -30.42 6.57
C PRO A 310 -18.67 -30.89 7.89
N GLY A 311 -18.07 -32.09 7.94
CA GLY A 311 -17.58 -32.70 9.18
C GLY A 311 -18.72 -32.93 10.16
N ASP A 312 -18.54 -32.51 11.42
CA ASP A 312 -19.53 -32.68 12.50
C ASP A 312 -20.72 -31.68 12.43
N CYS A 313 -20.79 -30.86 11.39
CA CYS A 313 -21.83 -29.87 11.27
C CYS A 313 -23.18 -30.47 10.86
N PRO A 314 -24.31 -29.92 11.33
CA PRO A 314 -25.64 -30.38 10.95
C PRO A 314 -25.87 -30.35 9.43
N VAL A 315 -26.74 -31.23 8.93
CA VAL A 315 -27.12 -31.16 7.51
C VAL A 315 -27.79 -29.82 7.24
N ASP A 316 -27.24 -29.06 6.31
CA ASP A 316 -27.85 -27.83 5.81
C ASP A 316 -28.61 -28.15 4.50
N PRO A 317 -29.96 -28.10 4.51
CA PRO A 317 -30.75 -28.38 3.31
C PRO A 317 -30.53 -27.36 2.18
N THR A 318 -30.04 -26.15 2.48
CA THR A 318 -29.76 -25.13 1.45
C THR A 318 -28.52 -25.44 0.61
N CYS A 319 -27.71 -26.43 1.03
CA CYS A 319 -26.55 -26.89 0.27
C CYS A 319 -26.91 -27.76 -0.94
N PHE A 320 -28.17 -28.18 -1.08
CA PHE A 320 -28.60 -29.07 -2.13
C PHE A 320 -29.61 -28.39 -3.06
N ASN A 321 -29.41 -28.53 -4.37
CA ASN A 321 -30.40 -28.15 -5.37
C ASN A 321 -31.55 -29.18 -5.44
N GLU A 322 -32.56 -28.92 -6.24
CA GLU A 322 -33.74 -29.81 -6.39
C GLU A 322 -33.38 -31.24 -6.85
N SER A 323 -32.23 -31.41 -7.50
CA SER A 323 -31.71 -32.71 -7.95
C SER A 323 -30.81 -33.40 -6.92
N GLY A 324 -30.61 -32.82 -5.74
CA GLY A 324 -29.72 -33.32 -4.69
C GLY A 324 -28.23 -33.06 -4.94
N GLY A 325 -27.86 -32.29 -5.97
CA GLY A 325 -26.49 -31.85 -6.21
C GLY A 325 -26.14 -30.60 -5.41
N ILE A 326 -24.85 -30.25 -5.31
CA ILE A 326 -24.41 -29.05 -4.59
C ILE A 326 -25.03 -27.79 -5.20
N ALA A 327 -25.69 -26.99 -4.38
CA ALA A 327 -26.21 -25.69 -4.76
C ALA A 327 -25.06 -24.71 -5.02
N ARG A 328 -25.13 -23.98 -6.14
CA ARG A 328 -24.20 -22.91 -6.51
C ARG A 328 -24.90 -21.56 -6.44
N LEU A 329 -24.11 -20.51 -6.24
CA LEU A 329 -24.58 -19.14 -6.35
C LEU A 329 -24.98 -18.83 -7.81
N SER A 330 -25.95 -17.95 -7.99
CA SER A 330 -26.23 -17.37 -9.30
C SER A 330 -25.13 -16.38 -9.70
N THR A 331 -25.12 -15.97 -10.97
CA THR A 331 -24.19 -14.92 -11.44
C THR A 331 -24.38 -13.59 -10.69
N ASP A 332 -25.63 -13.25 -10.34
CA ASP A 332 -25.95 -12.04 -9.60
C ASP A 332 -25.53 -12.10 -8.12
N GLU A 333 -25.48 -13.31 -7.53
CA GLU A 333 -25.00 -13.55 -6.17
C GLU A 333 -23.46 -13.63 -6.10
N ASP A 334 -22.81 -14.03 -7.20
CA ASP A 334 -21.37 -14.21 -7.32
C ASP A 334 -20.75 -13.41 -8.50
N PRO A 335 -20.85 -12.07 -8.47
CA PRO A 335 -20.12 -11.21 -9.38
C PRO A 335 -18.61 -11.34 -9.07
N VAL A 336 -17.87 -11.72 -10.11
CA VAL A 336 -16.44 -12.01 -10.07
C VAL A 336 -15.62 -10.87 -9.44
N ASN A 337 -15.94 -9.63 -9.81
CA ASN A 337 -15.26 -8.41 -9.35
C ASN A 337 -15.38 -8.16 -7.84
N LEU A 338 -16.36 -8.78 -7.17
CA LEU A 338 -16.56 -8.59 -5.74
C LEU A 338 -16.03 -9.73 -4.89
N ARG A 339 -15.41 -10.76 -5.48
CA ARG A 339 -15.06 -11.98 -4.73
C ARG A 339 -14.03 -11.80 -3.62
N CYS A 340 -13.37 -10.65 -3.53
CA CYS A 340 -12.44 -10.31 -2.45
C CYS A 340 -13.13 -9.69 -1.23
N PHE A 341 -14.42 -9.37 -1.33
CA PHE A 341 -15.24 -8.81 -0.26
C PHE A 341 -16.13 -9.87 0.41
N ASP A 342 -16.12 -9.87 1.76
CA ASP A 342 -16.98 -10.67 2.65
C ASP A 342 -17.02 -12.18 2.35
N GLN A 343 -15.84 -12.74 2.02
CA GLN A 343 -15.70 -14.09 1.48
C GLN A 343 -16.29 -15.19 2.35
N LYS A 344 -16.11 -15.09 3.67
CA LYS A 344 -16.66 -16.11 4.58
C LYS A 344 -18.18 -16.13 4.58
N ARG A 345 -18.85 -14.97 4.63
CA ARG A 345 -20.32 -14.94 4.55
C ARG A 345 -20.83 -15.38 3.18
N ARG A 346 -20.13 -14.97 2.12
CA ARG A 346 -20.57 -15.20 0.74
C ARG A 346 -20.25 -16.57 0.17
N PHE A 347 -19.16 -17.20 0.61
CA PHE A 347 -18.65 -18.44 0.02
C PHE A 347 -18.35 -19.53 1.05
N GLY A 348 -18.31 -19.20 2.34
CA GLY A 348 -17.91 -20.12 3.41
C GLY A 348 -16.42 -20.48 3.42
N ILE A 349 -15.63 -19.82 2.56
CA ILE A 349 -14.18 -20.00 2.43
C ILE A 349 -13.52 -18.65 2.71
N ASP A 350 -12.38 -18.68 3.39
CA ASP A 350 -11.48 -17.54 3.47
C ASP A 350 -10.32 -17.81 2.51
N PHE A 351 -10.37 -17.17 1.35
CA PHE A 351 -9.42 -17.39 0.28
C PHE A 351 -8.07 -16.73 0.54
N LEU A 352 -8.01 -15.79 1.49
CA LEU A 352 -6.88 -14.91 1.67
C LEU A 352 -5.98 -15.38 2.80
N HIS A 353 -4.69 -15.03 2.75
CA HIS A 353 -3.81 -15.17 3.92
C HIS A 353 -4.32 -14.32 5.09
N PRO A 354 -4.14 -14.75 6.35
CA PRO A 354 -4.50 -13.93 7.50
C PRO A 354 -3.56 -12.71 7.61
N VAL A 355 -4.08 -11.57 8.06
CA VAL A 355 -3.28 -10.33 8.19
C VAL A 355 -2.10 -10.48 9.15
N ASP A 356 -2.21 -11.35 10.15
CA ASP A 356 -1.13 -11.68 11.09
C ASP A 356 0.13 -12.21 10.41
N ARG A 357 0.01 -12.86 9.23
CA ARG A 357 1.17 -13.28 8.42
C ARG A 357 2.07 -12.09 8.11
N TYR A 358 1.46 -10.98 7.71
CA TYR A 358 2.15 -9.77 7.30
C TYR A 358 2.71 -9.00 8.50
N ILE A 359 1.93 -8.91 9.59
CA ILE A 359 2.39 -8.28 10.84
C ILE A 359 3.59 -9.05 11.40
N ASN A 360 3.53 -10.39 11.40
CA ASN A 360 4.64 -11.23 11.86
C ASN A 360 5.88 -11.07 10.97
N ALA A 361 5.71 -11.00 9.65
CA ALA A 361 6.83 -10.76 8.73
C ALA A 361 7.56 -9.44 9.01
N LEU A 362 6.86 -8.40 9.47
CA LEU A 362 7.44 -7.10 9.75
C LEU A 362 7.99 -6.96 11.18
N THR A 363 7.72 -7.92 12.07
CA THR A 363 8.03 -7.78 13.51
C THR A 363 8.81 -8.96 14.11
N GLN A 364 8.80 -10.12 13.47
CA GLN A 364 9.41 -11.35 13.99
C GLN A 364 10.67 -11.73 13.21
N PRO A 365 11.74 -12.18 13.90
CA PRO A 365 13.01 -12.57 13.27
C PRO A 365 12.93 -13.86 12.45
N THR A 366 11.77 -14.54 12.45
CA THR A 366 11.55 -15.80 11.75
C THR A 366 10.23 -15.81 11.01
N VAL A 367 10.18 -16.52 9.89
CA VAL A 367 8.98 -16.79 9.09
C VAL A 367 8.87 -18.30 8.84
N THR A 368 7.76 -18.73 8.25
CA THR A 368 7.54 -20.15 7.90
C THR A 368 7.69 -20.38 6.39
N THR A 369 8.39 -21.44 6.02
CA THR A 369 8.40 -21.96 4.65
C THR A 369 7.02 -22.51 4.26
N ARG A 370 6.81 -22.81 2.97
CA ARG A 370 5.59 -23.47 2.46
C ARG A 370 5.40 -24.87 3.09
N ALA A 371 6.51 -25.54 3.44
CA ALA A 371 6.49 -26.81 4.17
C ALA A 371 6.14 -26.66 5.67
N GLY A 372 6.08 -25.42 6.17
CA GLY A 372 5.78 -25.11 7.57
C GLY A 372 7.01 -25.05 8.49
N ASP A 373 8.23 -25.12 7.93
CA ASP A 373 9.47 -25.01 8.71
C ASP A 373 9.71 -23.56 9.14
N VAL A 374 10.12 -23.36 10.39
CA VAL A 374 10.49 -22.04 10.91
C VAL A 374 11.93 -21.73 10.49
N VAL A 375 12.12 -20.65 9.73
CA VAL A 375 13.41 -20.22 9.19
C VAL A 375 13.66 -18.74 9.50
N PRO A 376 14.92 -18.26 9.45
CA PRO A 376 15.22 -16.84 9.57
C PRO A 376 14.41 -16.00 8.58
N ASN A 377 13.88 -14.88 9.05
CA ASN A 377 13.18 -13.92 8.22
C ASN A 377 14.19 -13.14 7.37
N PRO A 378 14.06 -13.12 6.03
CA PRO A 378 14.97 -12.36 5.17
C PRO A 378 15.05 -10.86 5.49
N ILE A 379 13.99 -10.26 6.06
CA ILE A 379 14.02 -8.85 6.53
C ILE A 379 14.99 -8.65 7.69
N PHE A 380 15.21 -9.68 8.51
CA PHE A 380 16.06 -9.65 9.70
C PHE A 380 17.25 -10.60 9.56
N SER A 381 17.79 -10.71 8.34
CA SER A 381 18.95 -11.54 8.03
C SER A 381 19.97 -10.76 7.20
N ASP A 382 21.23 -11.15 7.29
CA ASP A 382 22.24 -10.80 6.30
C ASP A 382 22.01 -11.68 5.06
N LEU A 383 21.70 -11.04 3.93
CA LEU A 383 21.40 -11.71 2.67
C LEU A 383 22.64 -11.83 1.77
N ASP A 384 23.69 -11.05 2.00
CA ASP A 384 24.91 -11.05 1.18
C ASP A 384 26.15 -11.38 2.01
N LEU A 385 26.32 -12.67 2.25
CA LEU A 385 27.47 -13.22 2.98
C LEU A 385 28.82 -13.03 2.25
N SER A 386 28.85 -12.39 1.07
CA SER A 386 30.07 -12.12 0.33
C SER A 386 30.70 -10.77 0.67
N ASP A 387 29.96 -9.88 1.33
CA ASP A 387 30.44 -8.58 1.76
C ASP A 387 31.02 -8.61 3.19
N THR A 388 31.22 -7.43 3.80
CA THR A 388 31.74 -7.31 5.18
C THR A 388 30.68 -6.87 6.19
N ASN A 389 29.44 -6.70 5.74
CA ASN A 389 28.31 -6.19 6.51
C ASN A 389 27.55 -7.32 7.19
N GLU A 390 28.10 -7.82 8.29
CA GLU A 390 27.47 -8.88 9.09
C GLU A 390 26.33 -8.37 10.01
N THR A 391 25.75 -7.19 9.72
CA THR A 391 24.69 -6.61 10.56
C THR A 391 23.37 -7.35 10.38
N ILE A 392 22.44 -7.13 11.32
CA ILE A 392 21.07 -7.59 11.24
C ILE A 392 20.16 -6.41 11.55
N ARG A 393 19.16 -6.19 10.70
CA ARG A 393 18.20 -5.10 10.85
C ARG A 393 17.44 -5.24 12.17
N ASP A 394 17.39 -4.14 12.94
CA ASP A 394 16.52 -4.07 14.11
C ASP A 394 15.06 -3.95 13.67
N PRO A 395 14.11 -4.72 14.24
CA PRO A 395 12.68 -4.58 13.94
C PRO A 395 12.17 -3.14 14.06
N GLY A 396 12.73 -2.32 14.95
CA GLY A 396 12.41 -0.90 15.11
C GLY A 396 12.84 0.02 13.96
N LEU A 397 13.44 -0.52 12.89
CA LEU A 397 13.83 0.15 11.64
C LEU A 397 12.97 -0.24 10.43
N VAL A 398 11.86 -0.96 10.63
CA VAL A 398 10.93 -1.36 9.56
C VAL A 398 9.65 -0.51 9.62
N PHE A 399 9.38 0.30 8.61
CA PHE A 399 8.21 1.16 8.55
C PHE A 399 7.27 0.74 7.43
N VAL A 400 5.97 0.81 7.68
CA VAL A 400 4.94 0.56 6.67
C VAL A 400 3.99 1.75 6.60
N ALA A 401 3.77 2.26 5.40
CA ALA A 401 2.91 3.37 5.11
C ALA A 401 1.88 2.97 4.06
N GLY A 402 0.64 3.42 4.24
CA GLY A 402 -0.44 3.23 3.29
C GLY A 402 -1.03 4.57 2.86
N ILE A 403 -1.03 4.82 1.56
CA ILE A 403 -1.89 5.81 0.89
C ILE A 403 -3.09 4.99 0.38
N VAL A 404 -4.11 4.84 1.22
CA VAL A 404 -5.18 3.86 1.04
C VAL A 404 -6.56 4.51 1.03
N GLY A 405 -7.59 3.76 0.66
CA GLY A 405 -8.96 4.25 0.67
C GLY A 405 -9.53 4.44 2.08
N VAL A 406 -9.45 5.69 2.55
CA VAL A 406 -10.01 6.19 3.80
C VAL A 406 -10.28 7.69 3.64
N PRO A 407 -11.41 8.26 4.12
CA PRO A 407 -11.59 9.70 4.10
C PRO A 407 -10.50 10.42 4.90
N TRP A 408 -9.75 11.31 4.27
CA TRP A 408 -8.69 12.06 4.96
C TRP A 408 -9.21 12.81 6.18
N GLN A 409 -10.47 13.28 6.15
CA GLN A 409 -11.11 13.99 7.26
C GLN A 409 -11.18 13.17 8.55
N ASP A 410 -11.28 11.84 8.44
CA ASP A 410 -11.40 10.95 9.61
C ASP A 410 -10.04 10.73 10.29
N ILE A 411 -8.96 10.82 9.52
CA ILE A 411 -7.59 10.55 9.97
C ILE A 411 -6.71 11.80 10.07
N ALA A 412 -7.18 12.98 9.65
CA ALA A 412 -6.48 14.24 9.85
C ALA A 412 -6.49 14.68 11.31
N ARG A 413 -5.44 15.40 11.75
CA ARG A 413 -5.39 16.07 13.06
C ARG A 413 -6.46 17.17 13.16
N ASP A 414 -6.69 17.88 12.05
CA ASP A 414 -7.82 18.79 11.86
C ASP A 414 -8.71 18.27 10.70
N PRO A 415 -9.94 17.78 10.99
CA PRO A 415 -10.86 17.26 9.97
C PRO A 415 -11.29 18.27 8.90
N SER A 416 -11.04 19.56 9.11
CA SER A 416 -11.36 20.64 8.16
C SER A 416 -10.15 21.15 7.38
N ASN A 417 -8.94 20.73 7.76
CA ASN A 417 -7.70 21.25 7.21
C ASN A 417 -6.59 20.19 7.20
N LEU A 418 -6.39 19.55 6.05
CA LEU A 418 -5.37 18.52 5.91
C LEU A 418 -3.93 19.06 6.07
N ALA A 419 -3.71 20.37 5.92
CA ALA A 419 -2.40 20.98 6.17
C ALA A 419 -1.91 20.83 7.63
N ALA A 420 -2.81 20.50 8.58
CA ALA A 420 -2.44 20.17 9.95
C ALA A 420 -1.75 18.79 10.08
N GLY A 421 -1.76 17.97 9.02
CA GLY A 421 -1.17 16.65 8.97
C GLY A 421 -2.12 15.53 9.42
N TYR A 422 -1.67 14.30 9.22
CA TYR A 422 -2.38 13.09 9.64
C TYR A 422 -2.10 12.75 11.11
N LYS A 423 -3.08 12.15 11.76
CA LYS A 423 -2.92 11.52 13.07
C LYS A 423 -1.98 10.33 12.93
N ASN A 424 -1.07 10.18 13.87
CA ASN A 424 -0.25 8.98 13.99
C ASN A 424 -0.99 7.83 14.69
N ALA A 425 -0.34 6.66 14.80
CA ALA A 425 -0.93 5.47 15.40
C ALA A 425 -1.44 5.67 16.84
N GLU A 426 -0.72 6.44 17.66
CA GLU A 426 -1.10 6.74 19.04
C GLU A 426 -2.28 7.72 19.10
N GLU A 427 -2.26 8.78 18.29
CA GLU A 427 -3.34 9.76 18.17
C GLU A 427 -4.66 9.10 17.70
N LEU A 428 -4.56 8.12 16.79
CA LEU A 428 -5.70 7.30 16.33
C LEU A 428 -6.21 6.37 17.44
N ALA A 429 -5.31 5.74 18.21
CA ALA A 429 -5.67 4.83 19.29
C ALA A 429 -6.40 5.54 20.45
N GLN A 430 -5.93 6.74 20.84
CA GLN A 430 -6.48 7.49 21.99
C GLN A 430 -7.97 7.85 21.86
N ASN A 431 -8.49 7.95 20.64
CA ASN A 431 -9.86 8.39 20.35
C ASN A 431 -10.76 7.29 19.77
N GLY A 432 -10.36 6.02 19.87
CA GLY A 432 -11.09 4.91 19.26
C GLY A 432 -11.10 4.94 17.73
N GLY A 433 -10.18 5.69 17.11
CA GLY A 433 -10.09 5.87 15.66
C GLY A 433 -9.93 4.53 14.93
N TRP A 434 -9.05 3.65 15.44
CA TRP A 434 -8.88 2.31 14.87
C TRP A 434 -10.17 1.49 14.90
N SER A 435 -10.87 1.44 16.04
CA SER A 435 -12.16 0.74 16.13
C SER A 435 -13.22 1.34 15.21
N ALA A 436 -13.17 2.66 14.98
CA ALA A 436 -14.08 3.32 14.05
C ALA A 436 -13.79 2.95 12.60
N LEU A 437 -12.52 2.75 12.22
CA LEU A 437 -12.09 2.40 10.86
C LEU A 437 -12.17 0.89 10.57
N LEU A 438 -11.85 0.03 11.53
CA LEU A 438 -11.65 -1.41 11.34
C LEU A 438 -12.70 -2.29 12.04
N GLY A 439 -13.42 -1.75 13.03
CA GLY A 439 -14.33 -2.55 13.85
C GLY A 439 -13.58 -3.59 14.68
N ASN A 440 -14.14 -4.80 14.79
CA ASN A 440 -13.50 -5.94 15.44
C ASN A 440 -13.92 -7.26 14.73
N PRO A 441 -13.08 -7.79 13.83
CA PRO A 441 -13.36 -9.02 13.09
C PRO A 441 -13.57 -10.26 13.96
N ALA A 442 -12.84 -10.39 15.08
CA ALA A 442 -12.96 -11.53 15.99
C ALA A 442 -14.36 -11.66 16.60
N THR A 443 -15.04 -10.52 16.78
CA THR A 443 -16.43 -10.45 17.27
C THR A 443 -17.45 -10.19 16.16
N SER A 444 -17.02 -10.17 14.89
CA SER A 444 -17.85 -9.76 13.75
C SER A 444 -18.50 -8.37 13.93
N THR A 445 -17.84 -7.47 14.67
CA THR A 445 -18.30 -6.09 14.84
C THR A 445 -17.81 -5.27 13.65
N PRO A 446 -18.68 -4.66 12.84
CA PRO A 446 -18.26 -3.82 11.73
C PRO A 446 -17.64 -2.50 12.23
N PRO A 447 -16.89 -1.79 11.38
CA PRO A 447 -16.48 -0.41 11.65
C PRO A 447 -17.67 0.47 12.03
N SER A 448 -17.51 1.34 13.03
CA SER A 448 -18.57 2.31 13.38
C SER A 448 -18.63 3.48 12.39
N ASN A 449 -17.57 3.71 11.64
CA ASN A 449 -17.55 4.68 10.55
C ASN A 449 -18.21 4.05 9.31
N PRO A 450 -19.39 4.53 8.86
CA PRO A 450 -20.09 3.90 7.74
C PRO A 450 -19.29 3.96 6.43
N TYR A 451 -18.42 4.97 6.25
CA TYR A 451 -17.58 5.09 5.06
C TYR A 451 -16.54 3.96 4.93
N MET A 452 -16.23 3.27 6.04
CA MET A 452 -15.25 2.18 6.08
C MET A 452 -15.89 0.79 6.03
N ILE A 453 -17.21 0.71 5.92
CA ILE A 453 -17.92 -0.55 5.71
C ILE A 453 -17.93 -0.83 4.21
N GLU A 454 -17.28 -1.91 3.78
CA GLU A 454 -17.44 -2.44 2.43
C GLU A 454 -18.89 -2.92 2.24
N SER A 455 -19.56 -2.45 1.20
CA SER A 455 -20.98 -2.75 0.94
C SER A 455 -21.30 -2.52 -0.52
N VAL A 456 -22.15 -3.37 -1.10
CA VAL A 456 -22.80 -3.11 -2.40
C VAL A 456 -24.03 -2.20 -2.22
N ALA A 457 -24.74 -2.34 -1.11
CA ALA A 457 -25.92 -1.55 -0.79
C ALA A 457 -25.53 -0.17 -0.25
N GLN A 458 -26.42 0.81 -0.40
CA GLN A 458 -26.27 2.12 0.24
C GLN A 458 -26.26 1.96 1.76
N ARG A 459 -25.29 2.60 2.41
CA ARG A 459 -25.03 2.47 3.84
C ARG A 459 -25.82 3.50 4.63
N THR A 460 -26.32 3.07 5.77
CA THR A 460 -27.00 3.98 6.70
C THR A 460 -25.98 4.98 7.27
N GLY A 461 -26.34 6.26 7.32
CA GLY A 461 -25.48 7.31 7.87
C GLY A 461 -24.53 7.97 6.85
N VAL A 462 -24.67 7.67 5.55
CA VAL A 462 -23.94 8.35 4.47
C VAL A 462 -24.88 9.33 3.75
N PRO A 463 -24.88 10.64 4.09
CA PRO A 463 -25.75 11.62 3.44
C PRO A 463 -25.28 11.93 2.01
N ALA A 464 -26.22 12.14 1.09
CA ALA A 464 -25.93 12.61 -0.27
C ALA A 464 -25.27 14.01 -0.26
N GLY A 465 -24.31 14.23 -1.16
CA GLY A 465 -23.57 15.50 -1.30
C GLY A 465 -22.52 15.75 -0.21
N ASN A 466 -22.15 14.73 0.57
CA ASN A 466 -21.13 14.89 1.62
C ASN A 466 -19.71 15.07 1.03
N ALA A 467 -18.82 15.71 1.81
CA ALA A 467 -17.47 16.05 1.37
C ALA A 467 -16.48 14.87 1.34
N LYS A 468 -16.86 13.67 1.78
CA LYS A 468 -15.98 12.50 1.81
C LYS A 468 -16.08 11.70 0.53
N ASN A 469 -17.28 11.23 0.19
CA ASN A 469 -17.52 10.38 -0.97
C ASN A 469 -18.66 10.87 -1.90
N GLY A 470 -19.26 12.03 -1.62
CA GLY A 470 -20.38 12.57 -2.40
C GLY A 470 -21.74 11.88 -2.18
N GLY A 471 -21.79 10.77 -1.45
CA GLY A 471 -22.98 9.95 -1.21
C GLY A 471 -22.82 8.53 -1.72
N ASP A 472 -23.60 7.59 -1.16
CA ASP A 472 -23.66 6.24 -1.70
C ASP A 472 -24.56 6.19 -2.94
N ARG A 473 -24.24 5.29 -3.87
CA ARG A 473 -24.81 5.21 -5.23
C ARG A 473 -25.47 3.86 -5.49
N THR A 474 -26.13 3.72 -6.63
CA THR A 474 -26.63 2.44 -7.12
C THR A 474 -25.47 1.68 -7.77
N THR A 475 -25.12 0.51 -7.21
CA THR A 475 -23.98 -0.31 -7.65
C THR A 475 -24.36 -1.50 -8.52
N HIS A 476 -25.66 -1.78 -8.65
CA HIS A 476 -26.19 -2.97 -9.33
C HIS A 476 -25.62 -4.32 -8.83
N ASN A 477 -25.10 -4.36 -7.61
CA ASN A 477 -24.34 -5.50 -7.05
C ASN A 477 -23.07 -5.85 -7.85
N GLU A 478 -22.53 -4.94 -8.65
CA GLU A 478 -21.32 -5.18 -9.44
C GLU A 478 -20.08 -4.48 -8.84
N ASP A 479 -20.31 -3.57 -7.89
CA ASP A 479 -19.29 -2.70 -7.30
C ASP A 479 -19.57 -2.35 -5.83
N LEU A 480 -18.57 -1.86 -5.10
CA LEU A 480 -18.67 -1.42 -3.71
C LEU A 480 -18.95 0.08 -3.57
N GLN A 481 -19.51 0.50 -2.45
CA GLN A 481 -19.64 1.92 -2.11
C GLN A 481 -18.26 2.54 -1.85
N TYR A 482 -18.07 3.79 -2.28
CA TYR A 482 -16.78 4.48 -2.12
C TYR A 482 -16.54 4.86 -0.66
N ALA A 483 -15.30 4.72 -0.20
CA ALA A 483 -14.85 5.31 1.07
C ALA A 483 -14.68 6.82 0.90
N CYS A 484 -13.99 7.24 -0.16
CA CYS A 484 -13.73 8.64 -0.45
C CYS A 484 -13.66 8.94 -1.94
N THR A 485 -13.77 10.21 -2.30
CA THR A 485 -13.65 10.74 -3.66
C THR A 485 -12.83 12.03 -3.69
N PHE A 486 -12.20 12.34 -4.81
CA PHE A 486 -11.50 13.62 -5.01
C PHE A 486 -11.70 14.13 -6.44
N PRO A 487 -11.74 15.46 -6.66
CA PRO A 487 -11.95 16.03 -7.98
C PRO A 487 -10.77 15.74 -8.92
N LEU A 488 -11.06 15.44 -10.18
CA LEU A 488 -10.06 15.39 -11.24
C LEU A 488 -9.62 16.81 -11.60
N VAL A 489 -8.34 16.97 -11.97
CA VAL A 489 -7.83 18.26 -12.50
C VAL A 489 -8.50 18.55 -13.84
N GLU A 490 -8.59 17.54 -14.70
CA GLU A 490 -9.26 17.61 -15.98
C GLU A 490 -10.40 16.57 -16.01
N PRO A 491 -11.67 17.01 -16.19
CA PRO A 491 -12.77 16.09 -16.39
C PRO A 491 -12.56 15.18 -17.61
N ARG A 492 -13.02 13.94 -17.51
CA ARG A 492 -12.93 12.94 -18.58
C ARG A 492 -14.30 12.77 -19.23
N ASP A 493 -14.37 12.97 -20.54
CA ASP A 493 -15.58 12.74 -21.33
C ASP A 493 -15.72 11.25 -21.62
N CYS A 494 -16.82 10.65 -21.18
CA CYS A 494 -17.09 9.22 -21.32
C CYS A 494 -18.31 8.92 -22.19
N SER A 495 -18.76 9.90 -22.97
CA SER A 495 -19.85 9.74 -23.94
C SER A 495 -19.49 8.86 -25.14
N ASP A 496 -18.19 8.63 -25.39
CA ASP A 496 -17.71 7.74 -26.44
C ASP A 496 -17.30 6.38 -25.89
N GLU A 497 -18.23 5.41 -25.97
CA GLU A 497 -17.97 4.01 -25.60
C GLU A 497 -16.87 3.35 -26.46
N ALA A 498 -16.51 3.91 -27.63
CA ALA A 498 -15.42 3.40 -28.45
C ALA A 498 -14.04 3.88 -27.97
N SER A 499 -13.99 4.80 -27.01
CA SER A 499 -12.73 5.22 -26.40
C SER A 499 -12.15 4.10 -25.53
N SER A 500 -10.87 3.78 -25.71
CA SER A 500 -10.15 2.81 -24.87
C SER A 500 -9.82 3.34 -23.47
N ILE A 501 -10.43 4.47 -23.08
CA ILE A 501 -10.15 5.17 -21.84
C ILE A 501 -11.01 4.53 -20.74
N PRO A 502 -10.42 3.95 -19.69
CA PRO A 502 -11.19 3.48 -18.54
C PRO A 502 -11.98 4.64 -17.92
N CYS A 503 -13.28 4.50 -17.77
CA CYS A 503 -14.14 5.51 -17.16
C CYS A 503 -15.19 4.88 -16.22
N ASP A 504 -15.64 5.66 -15.25
CA ASP A 504 -16.67 5.27 -14.27
C ASP A 504 -18.08 5.82 -14.62
N CYS A 505 -18.23 6.56 -15.74
CA CYS A 505 -19.42 7.33 -16.09
C CYS A 505 -20.02 6.95 -17.48
N PHE A 506 -20.16 5.66 -17.78
CA PHE A 506 -20.70 5.22 -19.08
C PHE A 506 -22.23 5.21 -19.18
N ASN A 507 -22.96 5.25 -18.06
CA ASN A 507 -24.42 5.16 -18.06
C ASN A 507 -25.06 6.53 -17.85
N ASP A 508 -25.90 6.97 -18.79
CA ASP A 508 -26.58 8.27 -18.76
C ASP A 508 -27.45 8.50 -17.52
N ASP A 509 -27.99 7.43 -16.93
CA ASP A 509 -28.91 7.46 -15.77
C ASP A 509 -28.22 7.15 -14.43
N ASN A 510 -26.88 7.27 -14.35
CA ASN A 510 -26.16 6.95 -13.11
C ASN A 510 -26.35 8.03 -12.02
N ASP A 511 -26.49 7.58 -10.77
CA ASP A 511 -26.52 8.42 -9.56
C ASP A 511 -25.13 8.57 -8.91
N SER A 512 -24.07 8.23 -9.65
CA SER A 512 -22.69 8.26 -9.13
C SER A 512 -22.27 9.70 -8.83
N PRO A 513 -21.62 9.93 -7.67
CA PRO A 513 -21.04 11.23 -7.32
C PRO A 513 -19.83 11.61 -8.19
N LEU A 514 -19.29 10.67 -8.98
CA LEU A 514 -18.18 10.92 -9.88
C LEU A 514 -18.60 11.60 -11.18
N CYS A 515 -19.89 11.55 -11.50
CA CYS A 515 -20.38 11.89 -12.82
C CYS A 515 -21.17 13.20 -12.80
N ALA A 516 -21.07 13.96 -13.89
CA ALA A 516 -21.76 15.23 -14.09
C ALA A 516 -22.42 15.28 -15.47
N PRO A 517 -23.44 16.14 -15.68
CA PRO A 517 -24.01 16.38 -16.99
C PRO A 517 -22.93 16.78 -18.00
N ASN A 518 -22.87 16.06 -19.11
CA ASN A 518 -21.88 16.22 -20.16
C ASN A 518 -22.44 17.12 -21.27
N PRO A 519 -21.81 18.26 -21.59
CA PRO A 519 -22.27 19.13 -22.66
C PRO A 519 -22.18 18.48 -24.05
N ASN A 520 -21.39 17.41 -24.22
CA ASN A 520 -21.13 16.80 -25.52
C ASN A 520 -22.18 15.77 -25.98
N ASP A 521 -23.06 15.30 -25.08
CA ASP A 521 -24.09 14.30 -25.37
C ASP A 521 -25.51 14.74 -24.98
N GLY A 522 -25.74 16.06 -24.88
CA GLY A 522 -27.04 16.60 -24.53
C GLY A 522 -27.33 16.62 -23.02
N GLY A 523 -26.30 16.48 -22.18
CA GLY A 523 -26.39 16.65 -20.73
C GLY A 523 -26.57 15.35 -19.97
N ALA A 524 -26.30 14.19 -20.58
CA ALA A 524 -26.29 12.93 -19.87
C ALA A 524 -25.15 12.90 -18.85
N ARG A 525 -25.25 12.09 -17.79
CA ARG A 525 -24.26 12.10 -16.70
C ARG A 525 -23.01 11.28 -17.05
N THR A 526 -22.38 11.60 -18.17
CA THR A 526 -21.21 10.87 -18.71
C THR A 526 -19.89 11.63 -18.58
N LEU A 527 -19.89 12.83 -17.97
CA LEU A 527 -18.65 13.56 -17.70
C LEU A 527 -18.11 13.15 -16.34
N GLN A 528 -17.01 12.41 -16.30
CA GLN A 528 -16.35 12.05 -15.05
C GLN A 528 -15.55 13.25 -14.53
N VAL A 529 -15.93 13.74 -13.35
CA VAL A 529 -15.35 14.94 -12.71
C VAL A 529 -14.55 14.61 -11.44
N ALA A 530 -14.61 13.37 -10.97
CA ALA A 530 -13.91 12.92 -9.78
C ALA A 530 -13.40 11.47 -9.92
N ALA A 531 -12.39 11.14 -9.14
CA ALA A 531 -11.93 9.78 -8.89
C ALA A 531 -12.37 9.31 -7.50
N LYS A 532 -12.25 8.00 -7.25
CA LYS A 532 -12.74 7.30 -6.06
C LYS A 532 -11.68 6.45 -5.39
N ALA A 533 -11.97 6.01 -4.17
CA ALA A 533 -11.36 4.85 -3.53
C ALA A 533 -12.39 4.10 -2.67
N TYR A 534 -12.17 2.80 -2.48
CA TYR A 534 -12.94 1.88 -1.64
C TYR A 534 -12.27 1.67 -0.29
N PRO A 535 -12.99 1.18 0.75
CA PRO A 535 -12.37 0.87 2.03
C PRO A 535 -11.24 -0.16 1.88
N SER A 536 -10.09 0.05 2.53
CA SER A 536 -8.94 -0.88 2.52
C SER A 536 -8.64 -1.54 3.88
N PRO A 537 -9.61 -2.21 4.54
CA PRO A 537 -9.48 -2.67 5.93
C PRO A 537 -8.30 -3.61 6.18
N ARG A 538 -7.93 -4.47 5.23
CA ARG A 538 -6.82 -5.43 5.44
C ARG A 538 -5.46 -4.74 5.49
N THR A 539 -5.18 -3.83 4.56
CA THR A 539 -3.96 -3.02 4.58
C THR A 539 -3.88 -2.17 5.85
N MET A 540 -5.00 -1.53 6.23
CA MET A 540 -5.07 -0.75 7.47
C MET A 540 -4.85 -1.61 8.73
N SER A 541 -5.31 -2.87 8.74
CA SER A 541 -5.09 -3.79 9.87
C SER A 541 -3.60 -4.13 10.05
N VAL A 542 -2.84 -4.26 8.95
CA VAL A 542 -1.38 -4.43 9.03
C VAL A 542 -0.71 -3.17 9.56
N ILE A 543 -1.13 -1.98 9.11
CA ILE A 543 -0.62 -0.69 9.59
C ILE A 543 -0.90 -0.51 11.09
N GLU A 544 -2.10 -0.85 11.57
CA GLU A 544 -2.43 -0.86 13.00
C GLU A 544 -1.56 -1.88 13.75
N GLY A 545 -1.41 -3.08 13.21
CA GLY A 545 -0.74 -4.21 13.85
C GLY A 545 0.76 -4.00 14.11
N VAL A 546 1.45 -3.17 13.32
CA VAL A 546 2.84 -2.77 13.58
C VAL A 546 2.98 -1.57 14.53
N GLY A 547 1.85 -1.05 15.02
CA GLY A 547 1.79 0.03 16.02
C GLY A 547 2.49 1.31 15.56
N ASN A 548 3.46 1.78 16.34
CA ASN A 548 4.12 3.06 16.11
C ASN A 548 4.92 3.14 14.80
N GLN A 549 5.18 2.03 14.13
CA GLN A 549 5.90 2.00 12.84
C GLN A 549 4.95 2.09 11.64
N GLY A 550 3.64 2.05 11.88
CA GLY A 550 2.60 2.22 10.88
C GLY A 550 2.24 3.68 10.61
N VAL A 551 2.10 4.03 9.33
CA VAL A 551 1.67 5.36 8.88
C VAL A 551 0.43 5.23 7.99
N LEU A 552 -0.73 5.59 8.51
CA LEU A 552 -1.99 5.59 7.76
C LEU A 552 -2.26 6.97 7.13
N THR A 553 -2.49 6.99 5.83
CA THR A 553 -2.81 8.21 5.06
C THR A 553 -3.89 7.93 4.02
N SER A 554 -4.49 8.98 3.46
CA SER A 554 -5.60 8.88 2.51
C SER A 554 -5.10 8.97 1.07
N ILE A 555 -5.63 8.09 0.22
CA ILE A 555 -5.46 8.15 -1.23
C ILE A 555 -6.30 9.24 -1.90
N CYS A 556 -7.33 9.77 -1.23
CA CYS A 556 -8.08 10.92 -1.71
C CYS A 556 -7.39 12.21 -1.21
N PRO A 557 -6.67 12.96 -2.05
CA PRO A 557 -6.05 14.23 -1.68
C PRO A 557 -7.14 15.30 -1.39
N SER A 558 -6.80 16.31 -0.58
CA SER A 558 -7.69 17.44 -0.33
C SER A 558 -7.79 18.38 -1.54
N GLN A 559 -6.70 18.54 -2.30
CA GLN A 559 -6.63 19.42 -3.46
C GLN A 559 -5.47 19.06 -4.42
N LEU A 560 -5.60 19.49 -5.68
CA LEU A 560 -4.66 19.17 -6.77
C LEU A 560 -4.28 20.40 -7.64
N THR A 561 -4.56 21.62 -7.19
CA THR A 561 -4.45 22.83 -8.02
C THR A 561 -3.46 23.85 -7.45
N ASP A 562 -3.37 24.02 -6.14
CA ASP A 562 -2.38 24.90 -5.51
C ASP A 562 -1.10 24.11 -5.24
N THR A 563 -0.18 24.12 -6.20
CA THR A 563 1.11 23.44 -6.12
C THR A 563 2.06 24.02 -5.06
N SER A 564 1.73 25.14 -4.45
CA SER A 564 2.52 25.76 -3.37
C SER A 564 2.01 25.37 -1.97
N ALA A 565 0.78 24.87 -1.88
CA ALA A 565 0.18 24.55 -0.60
C ALA A 565 0.76 23.27 0.03
N PRO A 566 0.82 23.19 1.37
CA PRO A 566 1.34 22.02 2.09
C PRO A 566 0.47 20.76 1.92
N ASP A 567 -0.79 20.91 1.50
CA ASP A 567 -1.75 19.84 1.28
C ASP A 567 -1.93 19.45 -0.20
N TYR A 568 -1.04 19.92 -1.06
CA TYR A 568 -1.02 19.54 -2.48
C TYR A 568 -0.70 18.05 -2.66
N ALA A 569 -1.53 17.37 -3.45
CA ALA A 569 -1.33 15.96 -3.80
C ALA A 569 -1.09 15.09 -2.54
N TYR A 570 -0.05 14.25 -2.55
CA TYR A 570 0.30 13.40 -1.41
C TYR A 570 1.40 13.99 -0.50
N ARG A 571 1.65 15.30 -0.54
CA ARG A 571 2.57 15.95 0.41
C ARG A 571 2.24 15.66 1.87
N PRO A 572 0.98 15.68 2.33
CA PRO A 572 0.65 15.31 3.71
C PRO A 572 1.05 13.88 4.06
N ALA A 573 0.98 12.94 3.10
CA ALA A 573 1.36 11.55 3.32
C ALA A 573 2.89 11.41 3.45
N ILE A 574 3.63 12.07 2.56
CA ILE A 574 5.10 12.14 2.62
C ILE A 574 5.55 12.77 3.95
N GLN A 575 4.91 13.84 4.38
CA GLN A 575 5.23 14.50 5.65
C GLN A 575 4.98 13.58 6.84
N ALA A 576 3.85 12.85 6.88
CA ALA A 576 3.55 11.91 7.95
C ALA A 576 4.58 10.76 8.00
N LEU A 577 5.00 10.26 6.84
CA LEU A 577 6.05 9.24 6.73
C LEU A 577 7.39 9.75 7.26
N VAL A 578 7.85 10.91 6.78
CA VAL A 578 9.14 11.50 7.19
C VAL A 578 9.14 11.91 8.66
N GLU A 579 8.04 12.47 9.18
CA GLU A 579 7.87 12.76 10.61
C GLU A 579 8.08 11.50 11.44
N ARG A 580 7.56 10.36 10.98
CA ARG A 580 7.70 9.08 11.68
C ARG A 580 9.13 8.53 11.63
N MET A 581 9.76 8.58 10.46
CA MET A 581 11.14 8.11 10.24
C MET A 581 12.17 8.97 10.97
N ALA A 582 11.93 10.28 11.15
CA ALA A 582 12.90 11.22 11.70
C ALA A 582 13.44 10.82 13.09
N SER A 583 12.66 10.10 13.89
CA SER A 583 13.11 9.60 15.20
C SER A 583 14.16 8.47 15.10
N ARG A 584 14.37 7.89 13.92
CA ARG A 584 15.29 6.78 13.61
C ARG A 584 16.41 7.16 12.61
N LEU A 585 16.31 8.34 12.00
CA LEU A 585 17.39 9.00 11.24
C LEU A 585 18.14 10.01 12.12
#